data_AF-A0AAD5LNF8-F1
#
_entry.id   AF-A0AAD5LNF8-F1
#
_cell.length_a   1.000
_cell.length_b   1.000
_cell.length_c   1.000
_cell.angle_alpha   90.00
_cell.angle_beta   90.00
_cell.angle_gamma   90.00
#
_symmetry.space_group_name_H-M   'P 1'
#
loop_
_entity.id
_entity.type
_entity.pdbx_description
1 polymer ?
#
loop_
_entity_poly.entity_id
_entity_poly.type
_entity_poly.pdbx_seq_one_letter_code
_entity_poly.pdbx_strand_id
1 'polypeptide(L)'
;MEHLSLCQLSTLFEFLTARDIAQLSQSCRALQPSEAAVQTAIGLVIKHRFGDVLGFLREDDPNWPRSLLVLRCGEVLRVKQVLSNAVFAPDAAPAVAPRTSVLLSKAWTLAWKKRCQLYEQYVAQFRVTKKKQRRAATTSRSAVVSDAAFADSEAAATRDASALIVCPHDRLLPLPFCVARAKRAVVSRSGFRVLATFTSDVRGFPVASTPDCLTCVQDKDAADREQEQRRQERFEEQIAGSTELVDLLLRKNGYPNELFSPATTRGNTLLSLSHNDHHTYFLVPKKWLVQWRQFVRSLSDDAPGPILNSELVCDAHQSTIVPPYITMFLSGFSLEVSLQASQALGTCSSQQYEIVTSGEWEALADRYCAEYAVGFDVLSGSYHWRTPECNVCHFGMRESGQRRPRRRNYGSQGVRR
;
A
#
# COMPACT_ATOMS: atom_id res chain seq x y z
N MET A 1 59.67 0.53 -1.65
CA MET A 1 58.73 -0.59 -1.88
C MET A 1 59.22 -1.60 -2.92
N GLU A 2 60.28 -1.28 -3.70
CA GLU A 2 60.81 -2.16 -4.76
C GLU A 2 61.65 -3.35 -4.27
N HIS A 3 61.88 -3.45 -2.95
CA HIS A 3 62.69 -4.51 -2.31
C HIS A 3 61.94 -5.21 -1.17
N LEU A 4 60.60 -5.16 -1.15
CA LEU A 4 59.84 -5.90 -0.14
C LEU A 4 59.99 -7.40 -0.40
N SER A 5 60.37 -8.14 0.64
CA SER A 5 60.35 -9.61 0.57
C SER A 5 58.91 -10.11 0.41
N LEU A 6 58.74 -11.34 -0.10
CA LEU A 6 57.41 -11.95 -0.25
C LEU A 6 56.61 -11.91 1.06
N CYS A 7 57.26 -12.20 2.20
CA CYS A 7 56.63 -12.16 3.51
C CYS A 7 56.17 -10.75 3.91
N GLN A 8 56.99 -9.73 3.65
CA GLN A 8 56.61 -8.34 3.94
C GLN A 8 55.45 -7.88 3.06
N LEU A 9 55.45 -8.29 1.79
CA LEU A 9 54.40 -7.97 0.84
C LEU A 9 53.07 -8.65 1.20
N SER A 10 53.10 -9.94 1.59
CA SER A 10 51.90 -10.64 2.04
C SER A 10 51.33 -10.00 3.31
N THR A 11 52.17 -9.67 4.30
CA THR A 11 51.72 -9.00 5.53
C THR A 11 51.12 -7.63 5.23
N LEU A 12 51.70 -6.84 4.33
CA LEU A 12 51.10 -5.56 3.92
C LEU A 12 49.71 -5.77 3.32
N PHE A 13 49.59 -6.72 2.39
CA PHE A 13 48.32 -7.03 1.71
C PHE A 13 47.26 -7.63 2.64
N GLU A 14 47.63 -8.18 3.80
CA GLU A 14 46.66 -8.63 4.80
C GLU A 14 45.83 -7.49 5.39
N PHE A 15 46.36 -6.26 5.40
CA PHE A 15 45.67 -5.09 5.93
C PHE A 15 44.90 -4.31 4.86
N LEU A 16 45.06 -4.67 3.60
CA LEU A 16 44.49 -3.95 2.46
C LEU A 16 43.31 -4.72 1.84
N THR A 17 42.37 -3.98 1.26
CA THR A 17 41.36 -4.57 0.38
C THR A 17 41.89 -4.74 -1.04
N ALA A 18 41.22 -5.55 -1.86
CA ALA A 18 41.53 -5.69 -3.28
C ALA A 18 41.49 -4.34 -4.01
N ARG A 19 40.61 -3.42 -3.58
CA ARG A 19 40.53 -2.05 -4.09
C ARG A 19 41.76 -1.24 -3.71
N ASP A 20 42.20 -1.31 -2.46
CA ASP A 20 43.37 -0.57 -1.98
C ASP A 20 44.63 -1.05 -2.71
N ILE A 21 44.79 -2.37 -2.91
CA ILE A 21 45.92 -2.92 -3.67
C ILE A 21 45.86 -2.48 -5.14
N ALA A 22 44.67 -2.42 -5.74
CA ALA A 22 44.50 -1.90 -7.11
C ALA A 22 44.88 -0.41 -7.23
N GLN A 23 44.57 0.40 -6.22
CA GLN A 23 44.97 1.82 -6.20
C GLN A 23 46.47 1.98 -5.95
N LEU A 24 47.04 1.15 -5.06
CA LEU A 24 48.46 1.11 -4.76
C LEU A 24 49.28 0.72 -6.00
N SER A 25 48.80 -0.23 -6.80
CA SER A 25 49.49 -0.69 -8.02
C SER A 25 49.46 0.34 -9.15
N GLN A 26 48.43 1.21 -9.19
CA GLN A 26 48.41 2.37 -10.09
C GLN A 26 49.50 3.39 -9.72
N SER A 27 49.83 3.51 -8.44
CA SER A 27 50.81 4.47 -7.93
C SER A 27 52.24 3.90 -7.86
N CYS A 28 52.40 2.58 -7.92
CA CYS A 28 53.67 1.89 -7.78
C CYS A 28 53.81 0.74 -8.79
N ARG A 29 54.68 0.90 -9.79
CA ARG A 29 54.89 -0.09 -10.86
C ARG A 29 55.41 -1.44 -10.33
N ALA A 30 56.20 -1.44 -9.26
CA ALA A 30 56.70 -2.68 -8.65
C ALA A 30 55.59 -3.53 -7.99
N LEU A 31 54.38 -2.98 -7.83
CA LEU A 31 53.24 -3.66 -7.23
C LEU A 31 52.16 -4.01 -8.26
N GLN A 32 52.54 -4.06 -9.54
CA GLN A 32 51.63 -4.44 -10.60
C GLN A 32 51.12 -5.88 -10.42
N PRO A 33 49.81 -6.16 -10.58
CA PRO A 33 49.24 -7.50 -10.39
C PRO A 33 49.77 -8.56 -11.37
N SER A 34 50.47 -8.15 -12.42
CA SER A 34 51.17 -9.05 -13.35
C SER A 34 52.47 -9.62 -12.78
N GLU A 35 53.06 -8.98 -11.76
CA GLU A 35 54.32 -9.41 -11.17
C GLU A 35 54.17 -10.70 -10.35
N ALA A 36 55.06 -11.67 -10.56
CA ALA A 36 54.96 -13.00 -9.94
C ALA A 36 55.00 -12.96 -8.39
N ALA A 37 55.81 -12.05 -7.82
CA ALA A 37 55.88 -11.85 -6.38
C ALA A 37 54.56 -11.33 -5.79
N VAL A 38 53.90 -10.41 -6.51
CA VAL A 38 52.60 -9.83 -6.14
C VAL A 38 51.50 -10.89 -6.22
N GLN A 39 51.49 -11.70 -7.28
CA GLN A 39 50.54 -12.82 -7.42
C GLN A 39 50.71 -13.85 -6.30
N THR A 40 51.95 -14.22 -5.98
CA THR A 40 52.23 -15.16 -4.88
C THR A 40 51.76 -14.59 -3.54
N ALA A 41 52.05 -13.31 -3.27
CA ALA A 41 51.56 -12.62 -2.06
C ALA A 41 50.03 -12.60 -1.98
N ILE A 42 49.33 -12.26 -3.07
CA ILE A 42 47.87 -12.30 -3.15
C ILE A 42 47.34 -13.71 -2.86
N GLY A 43 47.98 -14.74 -3.41
CA GLY A 43 47.62 -16.14 -3.18
C GLY A 43 47.67 -16.53 -1.70
N LEU A 44 48.75 -16.14 -1.01
CA LEU A 44 48.91 -16.36 0.43
C LEU A 44 47.83 -15.65 1.25
N VAL A 45 47.54 -14.38 0.91
CA VAL A 45 46.50 -13.58 1.57
C VAL A 45 45.12 -14.20 1.40
N ILE A 46 44.79 -14.69 0.20
CA ILE A 46 43.52 -15.40 -0.08
C ILE A 46 43.37 -16.62 0.83
N LYS A 47 44.43 -17.40 1.00
CA LYS A 47 44.43 -18.60 1.85
C LYS A 47 44.29 -18.26 3.33
N HIS A 48 45.07 -17.28 3.79
CA HIS A 48 45.13 -16.94 5.20
C HIS A 48 43.86 -16.20 5.67
N ARG A 49 43.39 -15.18 4.93
CA ARG A 49 42.24 -14.36 5.34
C ARG A 49 40.89 -14.92 4.94
N PHE A 50 40.82 -15.64 3.83
CA PHE A 50 39.56 -16.08 3.22
C PHE A 50 39.51 -17.60 3.03
N GLY A 51 40.36 -18.36 3.73
CA GLY A 51 40.37 -19.82 3.68
C GLY A 51 39.05 -20.46 4.14
N ASP A 52 38.28 -19.78 4.99
CA ASP A 52 36.95 -20.21 5.43
C ASP A 52 35.89 -20.18 4.31
N VAL A 53 35.97 -19.20 3.40
CA VAL A 53 35.04 -19.05 2.27
C VAL A 53 35.59 -19.60 0.94
N LEU A 54 36.92 -19.68 0.79
CA LEU A 54 37.63 -20.10 -0.43
C LEU A 54 38.54 -21.33 -0.22
N GLY A 55 38.33 -22.11 0.84
CA GLY A 55 39.17 -23.26 1.19
C GLY A 55 39.24 -24.38 0.13
N PHE A 56 38.31 -24.40 -0.84
CA PHE A 56 38.33 -25.36 -1.94
C PHE A 56 39.39 -25.06 -3.01
N LEU A 57 39.92 -23.83 -3.06
CA LEU A 57 41.04 -23.50 -3.93
C LEU A 57 42.31 -24.10 -3.31
N ARG A 58 43.03 -24.97 -4.02
CA ARG A 58 44.30 -25.55 -3.50
C ARG A 58 45.46 -24.63 -3.87
N GLU A 59 46.48 -24.56 -3.02
CA GLU A 59 47.65 -23.70 -3.26
C GLU A 59 48.44 -24.13 -4.50
N ASP A 60 48.60 -25.44 -4.68
CA ASP A 60 49.32 -26.06 -5.81
C ASP A 60 48.49 -26.12 -7.09
N ASP A 61 47.24 -25.65 -7.08
CA ASP A 61 46.38 -25.71 -8.27
C ASP A 61 46.73 -24.56 -9.23
N PRO A 62 47.22 -24.84 -10.45
CA PRO A 62 47.51 -23.80 -11.43
C PRO A 62 46.23 -23.25 -12.08
N ASN A 63 45.08 -23.90 -11.89
CA ASN A 63 43.86 -23.60 -12.65
C ASN A 63 43.11 -22.35 -12.18
N TRP A 64 43.42 -21.81 -11.00
CA TRP A 64 42.81 -20.57 -10.52
C TRP A 64 43.83 -19.43 -10.51
N PRO A 65 43.44 -18.22 -10.97
CA PRO A 65 44.35 -17.08 -11.06
C PRO A 65 44.58 -16.45 -9.69
N ARG A 66 45.84 -16.16 -9.35
CA ARG A 66 46.22 -15.46 -8.12
C ARG A 66 46.09 -13.94 -8.33
N SER A 67 44.87 -13.50 -8.62
CA SER A 67 44.56 -12.14 -9.06
C SER A 67 43.77 -11.34 -8.03
N LEU A 68 43.75 -10.02 -8.21
CA LEU A 68 42.91 -9.11 -7.41
C LEU A 68 41.42 -9.43 -7.54
N LEU A 69 40.97 -10.00 -8.66
CA LEU A 69 39.59 -10.43 -8.82
C LEU A 69 39.24 -11.59 -7.87
N VAL A 70 40.11 -12.61 -7.75
CA VAL A 70 39.85 -13.72 -6.82
C VAL A 70 39.94 -13.25 -5.37
N LEU A 71 40.85 -12.31 -5.06
CA LEU A 71 40.87 -11.64 -3.76
C LEU A 71 39.55 -10.91 -3.49
N ARG A 72 39.04 -10.15 -4.46
CA ARG A 72 37.73 -9.48 -4.37
C ARG A 72 36.57 -10.47 -4.19
N CYS A 73 36.62 -11.63 -4.84
CA CYS A 73 35.65 -12.68 -4.61
C CYS A 73 35.66 -13.16 -3.14
N GLY A 74 36.84 -13.30 -2.53
CA GLY A 74 36.96 -13.63 -1.10
C GLY A 74 36.27 -12.60 -0.20
N GLU A 75 36.52 -11.31 -0.45
CA GLU A 75 35.86 -10.21 0.27
C GLU A 75 34.33 -10.24 0.13
N VAL A 76 33.83 -10.41 -1.10
CA VAL A 76 32.40 -10.43 -1.38
C VAL A 76 31.71 -11.68 -0.80
N LEU A 77 32.38 -12.83 -0.79
CA LEU A 77 31.85 -14.04 -0.15
C LEU A 77 31.86 -13.92 1.38
N ARG A 78 32.83 -13.22 1.96
CA ARG A 78 32.83 -12.88 3.38
C ARG A 78 31.65 -11.97 3.73
N VAL A 79 31.35 -10.97 2.89
CA VAL A 79 30.13 -10.15 2.99
C VAL A 79 28.88 -11.05 2.93
N LYS A 80 28.81 -11.98 1.97
CA LYS A 80 27.69 -12.93 1.84
C LYS A 80 27.42 -13.72 3.14
N GLN A 81 28.48 -14.22 3.78
CA GLN A 81 28.39 -14.97 5.04
C GLN A 81 27.86 -14.12 6.20
N VAL A 82 28.20 -12.83 6.25
CA VAL A 82 27.60 -11.91 7.23
C VAL A 82 26.13 -11.67 6.92
N LEU A 83 25.78 -11.44 5.64
CA LEU A 83 24.40 -11.17 5.23
C LEU A 83 23.48 -12.39 5.36
N SER A 84 24.00 -13.62 5.31
CA SER A 84 23.19 -14.82 5.58
C SER A 84 22.68 -14.86 7.02
N ASN A 85 23.39 -14.24 7.95
CA ASN A 85 23.00 -14.13 9.36
C ASN A 85 22.10 -12.91 9.63
N ALA A 86 21.78 -12.10 8.62
CA ALA A 86 20.89 -10.96 8.76
C ALA A 86 19.45 -11.42 9.01
N VAL A 87 18.83 -10.87 10.06
CA VAL A 87 17.44 -11.18 10.42
C VAL A 87 16.51 -10.14 9.80
N PHE A 88 15.52 -10.61 9.03
CA PHE A 88 14.46 -9.76 8.49
C PHE A 88 13.25 -9.81 9.41
N ALA A 89 13.17 -8.89 10.36
CA ALA A 89 11.99 -8.78 11.19
C ALA A 89 10.94 -7.91 10.50
N PRO A 90 9.70 -8.40 10.28
CA PRO A 90 8.65 -7.61 9.63
C PRO A 90 8.18 -6.44 10.50
N ASP A 91 8.27 -6.55 11.84
CA ASP A 91 7.68 -5.63 12.83
C ASP A 91 8.49 -5.54 14.14
N ALA A 92 9.78 -5.91 14.17
CA ALA A 92 10.54 -5.76 15.42
C ALA A 92 10.74 -4.28 15.71
N ALA A 93 9.92 -3.77 16.63
CA ALA A 93 10.30 -2.67 17.48
C ALA A 93 11.75 -2.91 17.95
N PRO A 94 12.57 -1.85 18.09
CA PRO A 94 13.95 -1.95 18.58
C PRO A 94 14.07 -2.68 19.94
N ALA A 95 12.96 -2.96 20.63
CA ALA A 95 12.86 -3.73 21.86
C ALA A 95 13.27 -5.22 21.77
N VAL A 96 13.17 -5.88 20.60
CA VAL A 96 13.49 -7.33 20.47
C VAL A 96 14.92 -7.57 19.95
N ALA A 97 15.53 -6.56 19.32
CA ALA A 97 16.88 -6.69 18.80
C ALA A 97 17.93 -6.47 19.91
N PRO A 98 19.02 -7.26 19.96
CA PRO A 98 20.12 -7.00 20.88
C PRO A 98 20.62 -5.55 20.74
N ARG A 99 20.93 -4.89 21.86
CA ARG A 99 21.49 -3.52 21.86
C ARG A 99 22.80 -3.39 21.08
N THR A 100 23.49 -4.51 20.86
CA THR A 100 24.72 -4.63 20.06
C THR A 100 24.46 -4.85 18.56
N SER A 101 23.23 -4.66 18.09
CA SER A 101 22.85 -4.82 16.69
C SER A 101 22.77 -3.50 15.94
N VAL A 102 22.87 -3.60 14.61
CA VAL A 102 22.81 -2.49 13.66
C VAL A 102 21.69 -2.77 12.66
N LEU A 103 20.88 -1.74 12.39
CA LEU A 103 19.81 -1.77 11.40
C LEU A 103 20.37 -1.38 10.03
N LEU A 104 19.98 -2.15 9.02
CA LEU A 104 20.31 -1.96 7.61
C LEU A 104 19.05 -1.96 6.76
N SER A 105 19.15 -1.48 5.53
CA SER A 105 18.08 -1.66 4.55
C SER A 105 17.98 -3.12 4.11
N LYS A 106 16.76 -3.69 4.14
CA LYS A 106 16.48 -5.02 3.56
C LYS A 106 16.76 -5.02 2.06
N ALA A 107 16.37 -3.97 1.34
CA ALA A 107 16.65 -3.85 -0.09
C ALA A 107 18.16 -3.92 -0.37
N TRP A 108 18.96 -3.20 0.42
CA TRP A 108 20.42 -3.23 0.32
C TRP A 108 20.97 -4.64 0.56
N THR A 109 20.50 -5.29 1.61
CA THR A 109 20.89 -6.67 1.98
C THR A 109 20.58 -7.66 0.87
N LEU A 110 19.40 -7.56 0.24
CA LEU A 110 18.98 -8.43 -0.85
C LEU A 110 19.75 -8.14 -2.15
N ALA A 111 19.99 -6.86 -2.48
CA ALA A 111 20.78 -6.46 -3.62
C ALA A 111 22.21 -6.99 -3.52
N TRP A 112 22.83 -6.88 -2.34
CA TRP A 112 24.16 -7.45 -2.10
C TRP A 112 24.17 -8.98 -2.13
N LYS A 113 23.16 -9.66 -1.58
CA LYS A 113 23.05 -11.12 -1.72
C LYS A 113 22.99 -11.56 -3.19
N LYS A 114 22.28 -10.81 -4.04
CA LYS A 114 22.24 -11.06 -5.49
C LYS A 114 23.61 -10.83 -6.12
N ARG A 115 24.27 -9.71 -5.82
CA ARG A 115 25.63 -9.40 -6.30
C ARG A 115 26.62 -10.51 -5.94
N CYS A 116 26.57 -11.02 -4.71
CA CYS A 116 27.43 -12.12 -4.27
C CYS A 116 27.30 -13.39 -5.11
N GLN A 117 26.15 -13.66 -5.74
CA GLN A 117 25.95 -14.86 -6.57
C GLN A 117 26.85 -14.87 -7.81
N LEU A 118 27.10 -13.71 -8.42
CA LEU A 118 27.96 -13.59 -9.60
C LEU A 118 29.42 -13.92 -9.27
N TYR A 119 29.93 -13.38 -8.15
CA TYR A 119 31.27 -13.69 -7.66
C TYR A 119 31.41 -15.15 -7.23
N GLU A 120 30.38 -15.72 -6.61
CA GLU A 120 30.37 -17.14 -6.27
C GLU A 120 30.43 -18.05 -7.50
N GLN A 121 29.65 -17.74 -8.55
CA GLN A 121 29.69 -18.47 -9.82
C GLN A 121 31.07 -18.40 -10.47
N TYR A 122 31.68 -17.21 -10.45
CA TYR A 122 33.04 -17.02 -10.97
C TYR A 122 34.05 -17.92 -10.25
N VAL A 123 34.09 -17.96 -8.91
CA VAL A 123 35.09 -18.81 -8.23
C VAL A 123 34.71 -20.29 -8.26
N ALA A 124 33.42 -20.62 -8.32
CA ALA A 124 32.96 -22.00 -8.44
C ALA A 124 33.47 -22.70 -9.71
N GLN A 125 33.84 -21.94 -10.76
CA GLN A 125 34.44 -22.52 -11.96
C GLN A 125 35.79 -23.20 -11.69
N PHE A 126 36.48 -22.81 -10.63
CA PHE A 126 37.76 -23.38 -10.23
C PHE A 126 37.62 -24.56 -9.26
N ARG A 127 36.40 -24.94 -8.88
CA ARG A 127 36.18 -26.16 -8.11
C ARG A 127 36.55 -27.37 -8.96
N VAL A 128 37.56 -28.09 -8.52
CA VAL A 128 37.97 -29.37 -9.12
C VAL A 128 36.84 -30.38 -8.90
N THR A 129 35.99 -30.56 -9.91
CA THR A 129 34.98 -31.62 -9.93
C THR A 129 35.48 -32.76 -10.83
N LYS A 130 35.31 -34.02 -10.39
CA LYS A 130 35.69 -35.23 -11.17
C LYS A 130 35.16 -35.20 -12.62
N LYS A 131 34.03 -34.52 -12.84
CA LYS A 131 33.39 -34.35 -14.16
C LYS A 131 34.11 -33.34 -15.07
N LYS A 132 34.80 -32.34 -14.51
CA LYS A 132 35.55 -31.31 -15.25
C LYS A 132 36.96 -31.78 -15.63
N GLN A 133 37.58 -32.64 -14.83
CA GLN A 133 38.82 -33.36 -15.20
C GLN A 133 38.66 -34.21 -16.48
N ARG A 134 37.48 -34.82 -16.69
CA ARG A 134 37.18 -35.57 -17.93
C ARG A 134 36.95 -34.70 -19.18
N ARG A 135 36.57 -33.42 -19.03
CA ARG A 135 36.33 -32.49 -20.16
C ARG A 135 37.51 -31.57 -20.47
N ALA A 136 38.41 -31.34 -19.50
CA ALA A 136 39.62 -30.53 -19.69
C ALA A 136 40.63 -31.18 -20.66
N ALA A 137 40.51 -32.48 -20.94
CA ALA A 137 41.31 -33.17 -21.95
C ALA A 137 40.88 -32.86 -23.41
N THR A 138 39.82 -32.08 -23.65
CA THR A 138 39.25 -31.98 -25.02
C THR A 138 38.82 -30.58 -25.46
N THR A 139 38.90 -29.53 -24.65
CA THR A 139 38.50 -28.20 -25.13
C THR A 139 39.18 -27.06 -24.38
N SER A 140 40.16 -26.43 -25.03
CA SER A 140 40.65 -25.09 -24.69
C SER A 140 39.69 -24.05 -25.27
N ARG A 141 38.79 -23.48 -24.47
CA ARG A 141 38.19 -22.18 -24.81
C ARG A 141 37.87 -21.38 -23.56
N SER A 142 38.65 -20.31 -23.45
CA SER A 142 38.65 -19.25 -22.46
C SER A 142 37.36 -18.41 -22.58
N ALA A 143 36.57 -18.38 -21.51
CA ALA A 143 35.53 -17.36 -21.32
C ALA A 143 35.99 -16.46 -20.18
N VAL A 144 36.93 -15.56 -20.48
CA VAL A 144 37.28 -14.44 -19.59
C VAL A 144 36.11 -13.47 -19.66
N VAL A 145 35.26 -13.51 -18.63
CA VAL A 145 34.22 -12.50 -18.45
C VAL A 145 34.93 -11.16 -18.18
N SER A 146 34.61 -10.14 -18.98
CA SER A 146 35.24 -8.82 -18.91
C SER A 146 35.10 -8.18 -17.52
N ASP A 147 36.23 -7.84 -16.90
CA ASP A 147 36.38 -7.24 -15.57
C ASP A 147 35.60 -5.92 -15.39
N ALA A 148 35.33 -5.19 -16.47
CA ALA A 148 34.73 -3.86 -16.43
C ALA A 148 33.19 -3.86 -16.30
N ALA A 149 32.52 -4.96 -16.67
CA ALA A 149 31.04 -5.00 -16.73
C ALA A 149 30.35 -5.23 -15.37
N PHE A 150 31.08 -5.69 -14.33
CA PHE A 150 30.52 -6.01 -13.01
C PHE A 150 30.53 -4.84 -12.00
N ALA A 151 31.23 -3.73 -12.30
CA ALA A 151 31.57 -2.75 -11.27
C ALA A 151 30.54 -1.62 -11.11
N ASP A 152 30.08 -0.99 -12.19
CA ASP A 152 29.42 0.32 -12.11
C ASP A 152 27.88 0.27 -11.99
N SER A 153 27.19 -0.57 -12.77
CA SER A 153 25.71 -0.59 -12.74
C SER A 153 25.15 -1.18 -11.43
N GLU A 154 25.83 -2.16 -10.83
CA GLU A 154 25.38 -2.75 -9.56
C GLU A 154 25.73 -1.89 -8.34
N ALA A 155 26.79 -1.07 -8.41
CA ALA A 155 27.18 -0.18 -7.32
C ALA A 155 26.20 0.99 -7.12
N ALA A 156 25.57 1.48 -8.19
CA ALA A 156 24.49 2.47 -8.10
C ALA A 156 23.23 1.86 -7.45
N ALA A 157 22.82 0.67 -7.90
CA ALA A 157 21.63 -0.01 -7.38
C ALA A 157 21.74 -0.35 -5.88
N THR A 158 22.93 -0.71 -5.39
CA THR A 158 23.11 -0.93 -3.95
C THR A 158 23.12 0.39 -3.18
N ARG A 159 23.71 1.47 -3.71
CA ARG A 159 23.69 2.79 -3.06
C ARG A 159 22.26 3.30 -2.85
N ASP A 160 21.43 3.25 -3.88
CA ASP A 160 20.03 3.71 -3.80
C ASP A 160 19.24 2.84 -2.81
N ALA A 161 19.49 1.53 -2.80
CA ALA A 161 18.86 0.62 -1.86
C ALA A 161 19.24 0.89 -0.39
N SER A 162 20.45 1.41 -0.12
CA SER A 162 20.90 1.79 1.23
C SER A 162 20.14 3.01 1.77
N ALA A 163 19.80 3.96 0.90
CA ALA A 163 19.16 5.21 1.25
C ALA A 163 17.67 5.07 1.60
N LEU A 164 17.03 3.94 1.26
CA LEU A 164 15.60 3.71 1.47
C LEU A 164 15.13 3.70 2.93
N ILE A 165 16.05 3.58 3.89
CA ILE A 165 15.74 3.67 5.32
C ILE A 165 16.22 4.98 5.95
N VAL A 166 16.65 5.93 5.12
CA VAL A 166 17.16 7.24 5.54
C VAL A 166 16.16 8.28 5.11
N CYS A 167 15.73 9.13 6.03
CA CYS A 167 14.85 10.25 5.71
C CYS A 167 15.67 11.44 5.16
N PRO A 168 15.03 12.49 4.62
CA PRO A 168 15.72 13.70 4.16
C PRO A 168 16.56 14.42 5.22
N HIS A 169 16.30 14.16 6.50
CA HIS A 169 17.06 14.70 7.65
C HIS A 169 18.32 13.88 7.98
N ASP A 170 18.72 12.94 7.12
CA ASP A 170 19.85 12.02 7.30
C ASP A 170 19.74 11.16 8.58
N ARG A 171 18.51 10.85 8.98
CA ARG A 171 18.17 10.02 10.14
C ARG A 171 17.42 8.77 9.71
N LEU A 172 17.26 7.82 10.64
CA LEU A 172 16.49 6.62 10.42
C LEU A 172 15.02 6.99 10.11
N LEU A 173 14.56 6.62 8.92
CA LEU A 173 13.18 6.84 8.47
C LEU A 173 12.23 5.98 9.33
N PRO A 174 11.17 6.55 9.93
CA PRO A 174 10.28 5.77 10.80
C PRO A 174 9.63 4.61 10.05
N LEU A 175 9.43 3.47 10.74
CA LEU A 175 9.00 2.22 10.12
C LEU A 175 7.71 2.34 9.28
N PRO A 176 6.67 3.11 9.71
CA PRO A 176 5.45 3.30 8.91
C PRO A 176 5.68 3.97 7.55
N PHE A 177 6.78 4.71 7.38
CA PHE A 177 7.14 5.36 6.12
C PHE A 177 8.00 4.47 5.21
N CYS A 178 8.51 3.36 5.72
CA CYS A 178 9.28 2.42 4.93
C CYS A 178 8.34 1.62 4.01
N VAL A 179 8.48 1.77 2.69
CA VAL A 179 7.79 0.94 1.69
C VAL A 179 8.13 -0.56 1.93
N ALA A 180 7.28 -1.52 1.55
CA ALA A 180 7.46 -2.95 1.85
C ALA A 180 8.84 -3.56 1.47
N ARG A 181 9.56 -2.97 0.50
CA ARG A 181 10.94 -3.33 0.12
C ARG A 181 12.02 -2.67 1.00
N ALA A 182 11.68 -1.58 1.69
CA ALA A 182 12.48 -0.79 2.61
C ALA A 182 12.36 -1.23 4.08
N LYS A 183 11.82 -2.43 4.37
CA LYS A 183 11.87 -2.99 5.73
C LYS A 183 13.32 -3.06 6.22
N ARG A 184 13.49 -3.05 7.54
CA ARG A 184 14.81 -3.05 8.16
C ARG A 184 15.34 -4.49 8.28
N ALA A 185 16.64 -4.67 8.12
CA ALA A 185 17.36 -5.90 8.41
C ALA A 185 18.26 -5.66 9.64
N VAL A 186 18.41 -6.67 10.48
CA VAL A 186 19.24 -6.59 11.69
C VAL A 186 20.50 -7.42 11.49
N VAL A 187 21.66 -6.83 11.76
CA VAL A 187 22.94 -7.53 11.80
C VAL A 187 23.66 -7.24 13.12
N SER A 188 24.56 -8.12 13.55
CA SER A 188 25.41 -7.86 14.70
C SER A 188 26.40 -6.72 14.41
N ARG A 189 26.84 -5.99 15.45
CA ARG A 189 27.87 -4.95 15.30
C ARG A 189 29.20 -5.47 14.74
N SER A 190 29.59 -6.69 15.09
CA SER A 190 30.77 -7.34 14.52
C SER A 190 30.59 -7.62 13.03
N GLY A 191 29.42 -8.10 12.62
CA GLY A 191 29.05 -8.26 11.21
C GLY A 191 29.06 -6.93 10.46
N PHE A 192 28.48 -5.87 11.03
CA PHE A 192 28.47 -4.55 10.42
C PHE A 192 29.87 -3.99 10.16
N ARG A 193 30.82 -4.18 11.10
CA ARG A 193 32.22 -3.77 10.88
C ARG A 193 32.82 -4.44 9.66
N VAL A 194 32.58 -5.74 9.48
CA VAL A 194 33.03 -6.49 8.30
C VAL A 194 32.40 -5.95 7.01
N LEU A 195 31.09 -5.65 7.03
CA LEU A 195 30.40 -5.05 5.89
C LEU A 195 31.04 -3.70 5.53
N ALA A 196 31.19 -2.81 6.51
CA ALA A 196 31.76 -1.48 6.31
C ALA A 196 33.20 -1.49 5.76
N THR A 197 33.98 -2.54 6.03
CA THR A 197 35.32 -2.72 5.44
C THR A 197 35.28 -2.98 3.93
N PHE A 198 34.31 -3.78 3.45
CA PHE A 198 34.30 -4.26 2.05
C PHE A 198 33.28 -3.57 1.15
N THR A 199 32.36 -2.81 1.75
CA THR A 199 31.26 -2.11 1.08
C THR A 199 31.22 -0.65 1.52
N SER A 200 31.50 0.29 0.61
CA SER A 200 31.54 1.73 0.92
C SER A 200 30.15 2.39 0.99
N ASP A 201 29.14 1.69 0.51
CA ASP A 201 27.75 2.15 0.35
C ASP A 201 26.83 1.68 1.49
N VAL A 202 27.34 0.89 2.44
CA VAL A 202 26.51 0.44 3.56
C VAL A 202 26.20 1.59 4.50
N ARG A 203 24.92 1.74 4.84
CA ARG A 203 24.43 2.67 5.86
C ARG A 203 23.82 1.85 7.00
N GLY A 204 24.31 2.06 8.21
CA GLY A 204 23.90 1.32 9.38
C GLY A 204 23.54 2.22 10.55
N PHE A 205 22.44 1.88 11.22
CA PHE A 205 21.92 2.61 12.37
C PHE A 205 21.96 1.72 13.61
N PRO A 206 22.81 2.00 14.60
CA PRO A 206 22.87 1.21 15.83
C PRO A 206 21.54 1.27 16.59
N VAL A 207 20.99 0.11 16.95
CA VAL A 207 19.67 0.00 17.62
C VAL A 207 19.64 0.77 18.94
N ALA A 208 20.73 0.73 19.71
CA ALA A 208 20.78 1.32 21.05
C ALA A 208 20.82 2.87 21.05
N SER A 209 21.23 3.51 19.96
CA SER A 209 21.51 4.95 19.93
C SER A 209 20.79 5.71 18.83
N THR A 210 20.05 5.02 17.96
CA THR A 210 19.39 5.65 16.81
C THR A 210 17.88 5.46 16.91
N PRO A 211 17.17 6.43 17.51
CA PRO A 211 15.71 6.46 17.41
C PRO A 211 15.29 6.80 15.97
N ASP A 212 14.01 6.56 15.69
CA ASP A 212 13.37 7.06 14.47
C ASP A 212 13.46 8.60 14.41
N CYS A 213 13.43 9.16 13.21
CA CYS A 213 13.51 10.61 13.00
C CYS A 213 12.32 11.34 13.63
N LEU A 214 12.56 12.06 14.73
CA LEU A 214 11.54 12.81 15.47
C LEU A 214 10.77 13.82 14.60
N THR A 215 11.44 14.52 13.68
CA THR A 215 10.78 15.46 12.77
C THR A 215 9.75 14.74 11.89
N CYS A 216 10.12 13.61 11.29
CA CYS A 216 9.20 12.84 10.44
C CYS A 216 8.03 12.25 11.25
N VAL A 217 8.26 11.89 12.52
CA VAL A 217 7.19 11.44 13.42
C VAL A 217 6.24 12.59 13.75
N GLN A 218 6.78 13.76 14.09
CA GLN A 218 5.99 14.96 14.39
C GLN A 218 5.18 15.43 13.19
N ASP A 219 5.77 15.46 12.00
CA ASP A 219 5.08 15.81 10.76
C ASP A 219 3.92 14.85 10.48
N LYS A 220 4.13 13.55 10.75
CA LYS A 220 3.07 12.54 10.65
C LYS A 220 1.92 12.85 11.61
N ASP A 221 2.25 13.03 12.88
CA ASP A 221 1.27 13.23 13.92
C ASP A 221 0.50 14.54 13.68
N ALA A 222 1.17 15.58 13.17
CA ALA A 222 0.54 16.83 12.78
C ALA A 222 -0.42 16.63 11.60
N ALA A 223 0.00 15.94 10.54
CA ALA A 223 -0.85 15.65 9.39
C ALA A 223 -2.05 14.75 9.76
N ASP A 224 -1.84 13.73 10.59
CA ASP A 224 -2.89 12.83 11.07
C ASP A 224 -3.90 13.61 11.96
N ARG A 225 -3.44 14.56 12.79
CA ARG A 225 -4.31 15.45 13.57
C ARG A 225 -5.09 16.43 12.71
N GLU A 226 -4.44 17.06 11.72
CA GLU A 226 -5.11 17.95 10.76
C GLU A 226 -6.19 17.19 9.97
N GLN A 227 -5.89 15.95 9.59
CA GLN A 227 -6.82 15.06 8.90
C GLN A 227 -8.05 14.73 9.76
N GLU A 228 -7.84 14.41 11.05
CA GLU A 228 -8.93 14.13 11.98
C GLU A 228 -9.74 15.39 12.32
N GLN A 229 -9.08 16.54 12.48
CA GLN A 229 -9.76 17.83 12.65
C GLN A 229 -10.67 18.15 11.47
N ARG A 230 -10.19 18.02 10.23
CA ARG A 230 -11.02 18.21 9.03
C ARG A 230 -12.20 17.25 8.96
N ARG A 231 -12.01 16.00 9.41
CA ARG A 231 -13.10 15.01 9.47
C ARG A 231 -14.14 15.43 10.52
N GLN A 232 -13.69 15.88 11.68
CA GLN A 232 -14.56 16.35 12.75
C GLN A 232 -15.31 17.62 12.35
N GLU A 233 -14.64 18.61 11.77
CA GLU A 233 -15.25 19.82 11.23
C GLU A 233 -16.32 19.49 10.18
N ARG A 234 -16.02 18.60 9.23
CA ARG A 234 -17.02 18.13 8.25
C ARG A 234 -18.21 17.44 8.91
N PHE A 235 -17.96 16.57 9.89
CA PHE A 235 -19.03 15.92 10.62
C PHE A 235 -19.92 16.95 11.33
N GLU A 236 -19.31 17.95 11.97
CA GLU A 236 -20.02 19.03 12.64
C GLU A 236 -20.80 19.90 11.64
N GLU A 237 -20.20 20.34 10.53
CA GLU A 237 -20.89 21.12 9.50
C GLU A 237 -22.10 20.39 8.91
N GLN A 238 -21.98 19.08 8.67
CA GLN A 238 -23.00 18.30 7.97
C GLN A 238 -24.07 17.72 8.91
N ILE A 239 -23.79 17.57 10.20
CA ILE A 239 -24.70 16.90 11.15
C ILE A 239 -24.98 17.72 12.42
N ALA A 240 -24.08 18.59 12.88
CA ALA A 240 -24.22 19.26 14.17
C ALA A 240 -25.58 19.96 14.31
N GLY A 241 -26.17 19.80 15.49
CA GLY A 241 -27.45 20.38 15.87
C GLY A 241 -28.69 19.57 15.48
N SER A 242 -28.56 18.47 14.73
CA SER A 242 -29.71 17.60 14.38
C SER A 242 -29.54 16.18 14.93
N THR A 243 -30.36 15.84 15.92
CA THR A 243 -30.50 14.48 16.44
C THR A 243 -31.00 13.50 15.38
N GLU A 244 -31.81 14.00 14.45
CA GLU A 244 -32.44 13.26 13.35
C GLU A 244 -31.39 12.77 12.35
N LEU A 245 -30.45 13.63 11.95
CA LEU A 245 -29.36 13.25 11.05
C LEU A 245 -28.37 12.27 11.71
N VAL A 246 -28.12 12.39 13.02
CA VAL A 246 -27.30 11.44 13.76
C VAL A 246 -27.96 10.06 13.76
N ASP A 247 -29.26 10.00 14.07
CA ASP A 247 -30.02 8.76 14.09
C ASP A 247 -30.06 8.11 12.71
N LEU A 248 -30.29 8.90 11.65
CA LEU A 248 -30.28 8.42 10.26
C LEU A 248 -28.90 7.91 9.82
N LEU A 249 -27.82 8.55 10.25
CA LEU A 249 -26.45 8.14 9.97
C LEU A 249 -26.14 6.76 10.58
N LEU A 250 -26.57 6.55 11.82
CA LEU A 250 -26.31 5.31 12.58
C LEU A 250 -27.27 4.17 12.21
N ARG A 251 -28.40 4.50 11.58
CA ARG A 251 -29.42 3.54 11.20
C ARG A 251 -28.90 2.51 10.18
N LYS A 252 -29.13 1.23 10.51
CA LYS A 252 -28.81 0.09 9.64
C LYS A 252 -30.03 -0.41 8.85
N ASN A 253 -31.22 -0.23 9.41
CA ASN A 253 -32.47 -0.66 8.81
C ASN A 253 -32.95 0.45 7.86
N GLY A 254 -33.38 0.13 6.64
CA GLY A 254 -33.80 1.15 5.66
C GLY A 254 -35.12 1.88 5.98
N TYR A 255 -35.54 1.90 7.25
CA TYR A 255 -36.76 2.50 7.77
C TYR A 255 -36.64 2.75 9.28
N PRO A 256 -37.37 3.73 9.85
CA PRO A 256 -37.32 4.03 11.28
C PRO A 256 -37.99 2.92 12.11
N ASN A 257 -37.45 2.61 13.29
CA ASN A 257 -37.97 1.53 14.16
C ASN A 257 -39.41 1.79 14.63
N GLU A 258 -39.83 3.05 14.69
CA GLU A 258 -41.15 3.47 15.12
C GLU A 258 -42.24 3.19 14.06
N LEU A 259 -41.86 2.94 12.80
CA LEU A 259 -42.80 2.75 11.68
C LEU A 259 -43.86 1.66 11.93
N PHE A 260 -43.50 0.60 12.66
CA PHE A 260 -44.41 -0.50 13.02
C PHE A 260 -44.48 -0.75 14.54
N SER A 261 -43.88 0.13 15.35
CA SER A 261 -43.91 -0.04 16.80
C SER A 261 -45.15 0.66 17.35
N PRO A 262 -46.08 -0.05 18.03
CA PRO A 262 -47.10 0.63 18.82
C PRO A 262 -46.39 1.45 19.91
N ALA A 263 -46.90 2.66 20.20
CA ALA A 263 -46.29 3.68 21.08
C ALA A 263 -46.04 3.25 22.56
N THR A 264 -46.05 1.96 22.89
CA THR A 264 -46.08 1.43 24.26
C THR A 264 -44.77 0.82 24.76
N THR A 265 -43.65 0.87 24.01
CA THR A 265 -42.40 0.19 24.43
C THR A 265 -41.19 1.09 24.67
N ARG A 266 -41.40 2.36 25.04
CA ARG A 266 -40.39 3.13 25.79
C ARG A 266 -40.95 3.41 27.17
N GLY A 267 -40.53 2.62 28.14
CA GLY A 267 -40.91 2.78 29.53
C GLY A 267 -40.51 4.16 30.05
N ASN A 268 -41.50 5.02 30.27
CA ASN A 268 -41.57 5.83 31.47
C ASN A 268 -43.00 6.32 31.70
N THR A 269 -43.52 5.93 32.85
CA THR A 269 -44.53 6.62 33.69
C THR A 269 -45.50 7.58 33.01
N LEU A 270 -46.78 7.18 33.06
CA LEU A 270 -47.96 8.01 33.37
C LEU A 270 -47.97 9.45 32.82
N LEU A 271 -48.97 9.71 31.96
CA LEU A 271 -49.49 11.02 31.52
C LEU A 271 -48.95 11.56 30.18
N SER A 272 -49.31 10.90 29.09
CA SER A 272 -49.69 11.63 27.86
C SER A 272 -50.72 10.83 27.07
N LEU A 273 -51.98 11.01 27.46
CA LEU A 273 -53.16 10.77 26.61
C LEU A 273 -53.21 11.85 25.51
N SER A 274 -52.19 11.90 24.65
CA SER A 274 -52.16 12.80 23.51
C SER A 274 -51.50 12.12 22.34
N HIS A 275 -52.20 11.20 21.69
CA HIS A 275 -51.76 10.73 20.39
C HIS A 275 -52.95 10.63 19.43
N ASN A 276 -53.17 11.70 18.68
CA ASN A 276 -53.36 11.51 17.25
C ASN A 276 -52.06 10.82 16.78
N ASP A 277 -52.08 9.48 16.65
CA ASP A 277 -51.01 8.67 16.05
C ASP A 277 -50.94 8.99 14.54
N HIS A 278 -50.63 10.23 14.20
CA HIS A 278 -50.34 10.70 12.86
C HIS A 278 -48.83 10.87 12.77
N HIS A 279 -48.20 10.00 11.98
CA HIS A 279 -46.77 10.05 11.70
C HIS A 279 -46.55 10.20 10.20
N THR A 280 -45.84 11.23 9.80
CA THR A 280 -45.46 11.45 8.40
C THR A 280 -44.07 10.88 8.13
N TYR A 281 -43.95 10.17 7.00
CA TYR A 281 -42.72 9.58 6.50
C TYR A 281 -42.47 9.97 5.05
N PHE A 282 -41.21 9.95 4.64
CA PHE A 282 -40.78 10.27 3.28
C PHE A 282 -39.85 9.22 2.70
N LEU A 283 -39.74 9.18 1.37
CA LEU A 283 -38.83 8.30 0.65
C LEU A 283 -37.59 9.06 0.21
N VAL A 284 -36.41 8.47 0.47
CA VAL A 284 -35.12 8.98 0.02
C VAL A 284 -34.37 7.89 -0.76
N PRO A 285 -33.73 8.18 -1.90
CA PRO A 285 -33.00 7.18 -2.65
C PRO A 285 -31.86 6.59 -1.81
N LYS A 286 -31.82 5.26 -1.68
CA LYS A 286 -30.79 4.54 -0.92
C LYS A 286 -29.39 4.82 -1.43
N LYS A 287 -29.21 4.93 -2.74
CA LYS A 287 -27.92 5.26 -3.36
C LYS A 287 -27.42 6.63 -2.89
N TRP A 288 -28.32 7.61 -2.83
CA TRP A 288 -28.02 8.95 -2.34
C TRP A 288 -27.63 8.92 -0.86
N LEU A 289 -28.39 8.22 -0.02
CA LEU A 289 -28.05 8.07 1.40
C LEU A 289 -26.72 7.36 1.63
N VAL A 290 -26.38 6.34 0.85
CA VAL A 290 -25.06 5.69 0.92
C VAL A 290 -23.95 6.69 0.61
N GLN A 291 -24.11 7.50 -0.44
CA GLN A 291 -23.15 8.54 -0.79
C GLN A 291 -23.05 9.61 0.30
N TRP A 292 -24.18 10.06 0.85
CA TRP A 292 -24.21 11.00 1.97
C TRP A 292 -23.49 10.45 3.21
N ARG A 293 -23.76 9.20 3.62
CA ARG A 293 -23.08 8.55 4.75
C ARG A 293 -21.57 8.44 4.52
N GLN A 294 -21.12 8.21 3.28
CA GLN A 294 -19.70 8.20 2.92
C GLN A 294 -19.10 9.61 2.97
N PHE A 295 -19.80 10.60 2.41
CA PHE A 295 -19.37 11.99 2.40
C PHE A 295 -19.17 12.54 3.81
N VAL A 296 -20.12 12.29 4.72
CA VAL A 296 -20.03 12.71 6.13
C VAL A 296 -18.87 12.03 6.87
N ARG A 297 -18.64 10.73 6.64
CA ARG A 297 -17.64 9.94 7.39
C ARG A 297 -16.23 10.02 6.82
N SER A 298 -16.09 10.47 5.59
CA SER A 298 -14.82 10.48 4.87
C SER A 298 -14.41 11.89 4.49
N LEU A 299 -13.17 12.01 4.02
CA LEU A 299 -12.63 13.25 3.47
C LEU A 299 -12.78 13.31 1.94
N SER A 300 -13.63 12.47 1.33
CA SER A 300 -13.89 12.57 -0.10
C SER A 300 -14.71 13.82 -0.39
N ASP A 301 -14.35 14.61 -1.39
CA ASP A 301 -15.11 15.80 -1.78
C ASP A 301 -16.37 15.48 -2.62
N ASP A 302 -16.70 14.19 -2.75
CA ASP A 302 -17.85 13.69 -3.47
C ASP A 302 -19.16 13.92 -2.70
N ALA A 303 -19.61 15.18 -2.62
CA ALA A 303 -20.89 15.53 -2.04
C ALA A 303 -22.05 14.78 -2.74
N PRO A 304 -23.09 14.36 -2.01
CA PRO A 304 -24.19 13.58 -2.57
C PRO A 304 -25.07 14.36 -3.56
N GLY A 305 -24.95 15.69 -3.60
CA GLY A 305 -25.81 16.57 -4.41
C GLY A 305 -27.25 16.60 -3.88
N PRO A 306 -28.20 17.15 -4.67
CA PRO A 306 -29.60 17.23 -4.27
C PRO A 306 -30.29 15.86 -4.24
N ILE A 307 -31.32 15.74 -3.40
CA ILE A 307 -32.17 14.55 -3.33
C ILE A 307 -33.10 14.54 -4.55
N LEU A 308 -32.93 13.54 -5.41
CA LEU A 308 -33.69 13.39 -6.66
C LEU A 308 -34.70 12.25 -6.55
N ASN A 309 -35.98 12.62 -6.52
CA ASN A 309 -37.13 11.71 -6.41
C ASN A 309 -38.02 11.72 -7.66
N SER A 310 -37.58 12.32 -8.77
CA SER A 310 -38.36 12.44 -10.01
C SER A 310 -38.91 11.10 -10.54
N GLU A 311 -38.23 9.98 -10.30
CA GLU A 311 -38.68 8.65 -10.73
C GLU A 311 -39.95 8.16 -9.99
N LEU A 312 -40.26 8.77 -8.86
CA LEU A 312 -41.46 8.48 -8.06
C LEU A 312 -42.64 9.37 -8.46
N VAL A 313 -42.49 10.24 -9.47
CA VAL A 313 -43.54 11.15 -9.90
C VAL A 313 -43.92 10.84 -11.35
N CYS A 314 -45.22 10.70 -11.60
CA CYS A 314 -45.76 10.58 -12.93
C CYS A 314 -46.00 11.97 -13.53
N ASP A 315 -45.14 12.42 -14.44
CA ASP A 315 -45.30 13.73 -15.09
C ASP A 315 -46.66 13.90 -15.79
N ALA A 316 -47.19 12.84 -16.40
CA ALA A 316 -48.44 12.89 -17.15
C ALA A 316 -49.68 13.01 -16.24
N HIS A 317 -49.68 12.33 -15.10
CA HIS A 317 -50.83 12.24 -14.19
C HIS A 317 -50.67 13.04 -12.91
N GLN A 318 -49.53 13.70 -12.70
CA GLN A 318 -49.18 14.47 -11.49
C GLN A 318 -49.47 13.65 -10.21
N SER A 319 -49.15 12.35 -10.27
CA SER A 319 -49.47 11.34 -9.27
C SER A 319 -48.19 10.58 -8.90
N THR A 320 -48.11 10.00 -7.70
CA THR A 320 -46.92 9.27 -7.27
C THR A 320 -46.87 7.87 -7.85
N ILE A 321 -45.71 7.47 -8.35
CA ILE A 321 -45.43 6.11 -8.81
C ILE A 321 -44.63 5.41 -7.71
N VAL A 322 -45.32 4.58 -6.92
CA VAL A 322 -44.72 3.91 -5.75
C VAL A 322 -44.07 2.60 -6.17
N PRO A 323 -42.83 2.30 -5.70
CA PRO A 323 -42.22 1.00 -5.93
C PRO A 323 -43.04 -0.12 -5.27
N PRO A 324 -43.39 -1.21 -5.99
CA PRO A 324 -44.25 -2.27 -5.45
C PRO A 324 -43.76 -2.87 -4.13
N TYR A 325 -42.43 -2.99 -3.95
CA TYR A 325 -41.86 -3.51 -2.71
C TYR A 325 -42.14 -2.61 -1.49
N ILE A 326 -42.30 -1.29 -1.69
CA ILE A 326 -42.65 -0.37 -0.60
C ILE A 326 -44.09 -0.60 -0.19
N THR A 327 -45.02 -0.69 -1.16
CA THR A 327 -46.43 -1.00 -0.90
C THR A 327 -46.56 -2.35 -0.17
N MET A 328 -45.89 -3.40 -0.64
CA MET A 328 -45.87 -4.71 0.04
C MET A 328 -45.29 -4.61 1.45
N PHE A 329 -44.17 -3.90 1.62
CA PHE A 329 -43.56 -3.73 2.94
C PHE A 329 -44.50 -3.02 3.92
N LEU A 330 -45.14 -1.94 3.50
CA LEU A 330 -46.12 -1.21 4.32
C LEU A 330 -47.39 -2.03 4.61
N SER A 331 -47.73 -3.00 3.76
CA SER A 331 -48.79 -3.98 4.01
C SER A 331 -48.40 -5.11 4.98
N GLY A 332 -47.18 -5.10 5.54
CA GLY A 332 -46.76 -6.02 6.60
C GLY A 332 -45.85 -7.17 6.16
N PHE A 333 -45.43 -7.21 4.90
CA PHE A 333 -44.38 -8.14 4.45
C PHE A 333 -42.99 -7.64 4.90
N SER A 334 -42.04 -8.55 5.12
CA SER A 334 -40.66 -8.15 5.42
C SER A 334 -40.02 -7.46 4.20
N LEU A 335 -39.11 -6.50 4.45
CA LEU A 335 -38.48 -5.72 3.37
C LEU A 335 -37.74 -6.63 2.37
N GLU A 336 -37.09 -7.68 2.87
CA GLU A 336 -36.38 -8.66 2.04
C GLU A 336 -37.34 -9.42 1.12
N VAL A 337 -38.46 -9.91 1.65
CA VAL A 337 -39.48 -10.63 0.87
C VAL A 337 -40.10 -9.71 -0.18
N SER A 338 -40.44 -8.47 0.19
CA SER A 338 -41.01 -7.47 -0.73
C SER A 338 -40.06 -7.14 -1.88
N LEU A 339 -38.76 -7.00 -1.60
CA LEU A 339 -37.73 -6.76 -2.60
C LEU A 339 -37.57 -7.97 -3.55
N GLN A 340 -37.50 -9.19 -3.01
CA GLN A 340 -37.41 -10.42 -3.81
C GLN A 340 -38.63 -10.59 -4.73
N ALA A 341 -39.83 -10.37 -4.22
CA ALA A 341 -41.07 -10.45 -4.99
C ALA A 341 -41.11 -9.43 -6.14
N SER A 342 -40.70 -8.18 -5.88
CA SER A 342 -40.69 -7.13 -6.90
C SER A 342 -39.65 -7.38 -7.99
N GLN A 343 -38.49 -7.96 -7.64
CA GLN A 343 -37.48 -8.39 -8.61
C GLN A 343 -38.00 -9.51 -9.51
N ALA A 344 -38.73 -10.48 -8.94
CA ALA A 344 -39.34 -11.57 -9.70
C ALA A 344 -40.41 -11.08 -10.70
N LEU A 345 -41.09 -9.96 -10.39
CA LEU A 345 -42.08 -9.32 -11.27
C LEU A 345 -41.47 -8.49 -12.41
N GLY A 346 -40.14 -8.55 -12.61
CA GLY A 346 -39.46 -7.85 -13.71
C GLY A 346 -39.39 -6.33 -13.54
N THR A 347 -39.72 -5.79 -12.35
CA THR A 347 -39.52 -4.38 -12.03
C THR A 347 -38.02 -4.11 -11.80
N CYS A 348 -37.28 -3.96 -12.90
CA CYS A 348 -35.86 -3.61 -12.90
C CYS A 348 -35.67 -2.11 -12.66
N SER A 349 -36.20 -1.59 -11.55
CA SER A 349 -35.75 -0.29 -11.07
C SER A 349 -34.32 -0.42 -10.52
N SER A 350 -33.41 0.41 -11.02
CA SER A 350 -32.06 0.55 -10.48
C SER A 350 -32.03 1.25 -9.12
N GLN A 351 -33.14 1.81 -8.65
CA GLN A 351 -33.19 2.73 -7.51
C GLN A 351 -34.04 2.15 -6.37
N GLN A 352 -33.35 1.75 -5.30
CA GLN A 352 -33.97 1.44 -4.00
C GLN A 352 -34.14 2.72 -3.18
N TYR A 353 -35.10 2.72 -2.25
CA TYR A 353 -35.43 3.84 -1.37
C TYR A 353 -35.39 3.38 0.09
N GLU A 354 -35.03 4.30 0.97
CA GLU A 354 -35.18 4.16 2.42
C GLU A 354 -36.31 5.08 2.89
N ILE A 355 -37.02 4.67 3.94
CA ILE A 355 -38.07 5.44 4.60
C ILE A 355 -37.41 6.28 5.70
N VAL A 356 -37.72 7.57 5.75
CA VAL A 356 -37.23 8.51 6.77
C VAL A 356 -38.41 9.19 7.46
N THR A 357 -38.21 9.64 8.69
CA THR A 357 -39.23 10.41 9.43
C THR A 357 -39.36 11.84 8.89
N SER A 358 -40.41 12.57 9.27
CA SER A 358 -40.56 13.99 8.89
C SER A 358 -39.36 14.84 9.31
N GLY A 359 -38.90 14.70 10.56
CA GLY A 359 -37.76 15.47 11.07
C GLY A 359 -36.46 15.16 10.32
N GLU A 360 -36.24 13.91 9.93
CA GLU A 360 -35.09 13.53 9.11
C GLU A 360 -35.16 14.09 7.70
N TRP A 361 -36.35 14.04 7.09
CA TRP A 361 -36.57 14.60 5.76
C TRP A 361 -36.31 16.10 5.75
N GLU A 362 -36.87 16.84 6.72
CA GLU A 362 -36.65 18.28 6.87
C GLU A 362 -35.17 18.59 7.04
N ALA A 363 -34.49 17.91 7.97
CA ALA A 363 -33.07 18.14 8.22
C ALA A 363 -32.18 17.83 6.99
N LEU A 364 -32.55 16.85 6.16
CA LEU A 364 -31.87 16.57 4.90
C LEU A 364 -32.19 17.61 3.81
N ALA A 365 -33.47 17.94 3.64
CA ALA A 365 -33.94 18.85 2.60
C ALA A 365 -33.41 20.27 2.82
N ASP A 366 -33.33 20.73 4.07
CA ASP A 366 -32.77 22.04 4.44
C ASP A 366 -31.29 22.16 4.07
N ARG A 367 -30.52 21.06 4.14
CA ARG A 367 -29.07 21.06 3.89
C ARG A 367 -28.69 20.78 2.43
N TYR A 368 -29.39 19.86 1.77
CA TYR A 368 -28.98 19.35 0.45
C TYR A 368 -29.92 19.73 -0.68
N CYS A 369 -31.06 20.35 -0.37
CA CYS A 369 -32.20 20.54 -1.28
C CYS A 369 -32.80 19.20 -1.77
N ALA A 370 -34.10 19.20 -1.97
CA ALA A 370 -34.83 18.08 -2.55
C ALA A 370 -35.68 18.59 -3.72
N GLU A 371 -35.70 17.84 -4.82
CA GLU A 371 -36.52 18.17 -5.99
C GLU A 371 -38.00 17.94 -5.70
N TYR A 372 -38.34 16.75 -5.18
CA TYR A 372 -39.71 16.35 -4.83
C TYR A 372 -39.74 15.61 -3.49
N ALA A 373 -40.72 15.98 -2.66
CA ALA A 373 -41.04 15.25 -1.45
C ALA A 373 -42.13 14.21 -1.75
N VAL A 374 -41.78 12.92 -1.67
CA VAL A 374 -42.73 11.82 -1.79
C VAL A 374 -42.87 11.17 -0.43
N GLY A 375 -44.05 11.33 0.17
CA GLY A 375 -44.31 10.88 1.53
C GLY A 375 -45.72 10.35 1.75
N PHE A 376 -45.89 9.68 2.89
CA PHE A 376 -47.13 9.08 3.32
C PHE A 376 -47.32 9.33 4.82
N ASP A 377 -48.57 9.34 5.24
CA ASP A 377 -48.98 9.46 6.63
C ASP A 377 -49.43 8.10 7.14
N VAL A 378 -49.01 7.74 8.34
CA VAL A 378 -49.54 6.59 9.08
C VAL A 378 -50.55 7.10 10.09
N LEU A 379 -51.78 6.63 9.95
CA LEU A 379 -52.94 6.97 10.76
C LEU A 379 -53.53 5.68 11.33
N SER A 380 -53.46 5.52 12.66
CA SER A 380 -54.03 4.35 13.35
C SER A 380 -53.57 3.00 12.78
N GLY A 381 -52.29 2.90 12.38
CA GLY A 381 -51.70 1.69 11.80
C GLY A 381 -51.96 1.48 10.30
N SER A 382 -52.65 2.40 9.64
CA SER A 382 -52.87 2.39 8.18
C SER A 382 -52.12 3.53 7.49
N TYR A 383 -51.50 3.26 6.34
CA TYR A 383 -50.74 4.27 5.61
C TYR A 383 -51.59 4.92 4.50
N HIS A 384 -51.34 6.20 4.27
CA HIS A 384 -52.02 7.02 3.27
C HIS A 384 -51.01 7.89 2.53
N TRP A 385 -50.87 7.72 1.22
CA TRP A 385 -49.98 8.58 0.43
C TRP A 385 -50.49 10.01 0.36
N ARG A 386 -49.58 10.97 0.55
CA ARG A 386 -49.94 12.40 0.51
C ARG A 386 -50.29 12.89 -0.89
N THR A 387 -49.76 12.21 -1.91
CA THR A 387 -50.16 12.38 -3.32
C THR A 387 -50.80 11.07 -3.78
N PRO A 388 -51.90 11.10 -4.56
CA PRO A 388 -52.53 9.88 -5.05
C PRO A 388 -51.56 9.00 -5.84
N GLU A 389 -51.65 7.68 -5.65
CA GLU A 389 -50.89 6.74 -6.46
C GLU A 389 -51.38 6.74 -7.91
N CYS A 390 -50.44 6.68 -8.85
CA CYS A 390 -50.74 6.53 -10.26
C CYS A 390 -51.13 5.07 -10.56
N ASN A 391 -52.40 4.81 -10.82
CA ASN A 391 -52.89 3.48 -11.18
C ASN A 391 -52.60 3.08 -12.64
N VAL A 392 -52.06 4.00 -13.44
CA VAL A 392 -51.79 3.81 -14.88
C VAL A 392 -50.30 3.52 -15.14
N CYS A 393 -49.41 4.18 -14.41
CA CYS A 393 -47.97 4.05 -14.61
C CYS A 393 -47.37 3.18 -13.51
N HIS A 394 -46.55 2.20 -13.90
CA HIS A 394 -45.90 1.30 -12.96
C HIS A 394 -44.42 1.66 -12.76
N PHE A 395 -43.98 1.61 -11.49
CA PHE A 395 -42.60 1.85 -11.14
C PHE A 395 -41.66 0.82 -11.80
N GLY A 396 -40.55 1.29 -12.37
CA GLY A 396 -39.55 0.41 -12.99
C GLY A 396 -39.97 -0.24 -14.31
N MET A 397 -41.21 -0.03 -14.79
CA MET A 397 -41.63 -0.43 -16.13
C MET A 397 -41.41 0.72 -17.12
N ARG A 398 -40.16 0.94 -17.52
CA ARG A 398 -39.89 1.65 -18.77
C ARG A 398 -40.05 0.64 -19.90
N GLU A 399 -40.99 0.90 -20.82
CA GLU A 399 -41.07 0.19 -22.09
C GLU A 399 -39.68 0.15 -22.73
N SER A 400 -39.18 -1.06 -22.97
CA SER A 400 -37.90 -1.37 -23.61
C SER A 400 -37.90 -1.02 -25.10
N GLY A 401 -38.48 0.11 -25.50
CA GLY A 401 -38.68 0.43 -26.91
C GLY A 401 -39.15 1.85 -27.19
N GLN A 402 -38.28 2.85 -26.97
CA GLN A 402 -38.10 3.99 -27.90
C GLN A 402 -37.07 4.98 -27.34
N ARG A 403 -35.78 4.65 -27.44
CA ARG A 403 -34.77 5.72 -27.63
C ARG A 403 -34.96 6.28 -29.03
N ARG A 404 -35.85 7.26 -29.20
CA ARG A 404 -35.81 8.11 -30.40
C ARG A 404 -34.50 8.89 -30.37
N PRO A 405 -33.61 8.76 -31.37
CA PRO A 405 -32.45 9.62 -31.47
C PRO A 405 -32.97 11.05 -31.70
N ARG A 406 -32.66 11.98 -30.80
CA ARG A 406 -32.78 13.42 -31.08
C ARG A 406 -31.86 13.73 -32.27
N ARG A 407 -32.39 13.70 -33.50
CA ARG A 407 -31.78 14.38 -34.63
C ARG A 407 -31.79 15.87 -34.32
N ARG A 408 -30.65 16.42 -33.91
CA ARG A 408 -30.40 17.87 -33.97
C ARG A 408 -30.36 18.26 -35.45
N ASN A 409 -31.47 18.76 -35.97
CA ASN A 409 -31.46 19.57 -37.19
C ASN A 409 -30.84 20.92 -36.82
N TYR A 410 -29.55 21.10 -37.12
CA TYR A 410 -29.02 22.45 -37.30
C TYR A 410 -29.43 22.91 -38.70
N GLY A 411 -30.47 23.74 -38.76
CA GLY A 411 -30.76 24.55 -39.94
C GLY A 411 -29.64 25.57 -40.09
N SER A 412 -28.74 25.32 -41.05
CA SER A 412 -27.86 26.35 -41.61
C SER A 412 -28.74 27.29 -42.44
N GLN A 413 -29.15 28.41 -41.85
CA GLN A 413 -29.55 29.57 -42.62
C GLN A 413 -28.27 30.32 -42.98
N GLY A 414 -27.91 30.26 -44.26
CA GLY A 414 -26.94 31.16 -44.84
C GLY A 414 -27.47 32.58 -44.82
N VAL A 415 -26.65 33.52 -44.35
CA VAL A 415 -26.79 34.93 -44.67
C VAL A 415 -25.48 35.37 -45.31
N ARG A 416 -25.56 35.54 -46.63
CA ARG A 416 -24.62 36.35 -47.40
C ARG A 416 -24.81 37.81 -47.00
N ARG A 417 -23.75 38.47 -46.57
CA ARG A 417 -23.30 39.75 -47.11
C ARG A 417 -21.85 39.99 -46.71
#